data_AF-A0A8C1AKY9-F1
#
_entry.id   AF-A0A8C1AKY9-F1
#
_cell.length_a   1.000
_cell.length_b   1.000
_cell.length_c   1.000
_cell.angle_alpha   90.00
_cell.angle_beta   90.00
_cell.angle_gamma   90.00
#
_symmetry.space_group_name_H-M   'P 1'
#
loop_
_entity.id
_entity.type
_entity.pdbx_description
1 polymer ?
#
loop_
_entity_poly.entity_id
_entity_poly.type
_entity_poly.pdbx_seq_one_letter_code
_entity_poly.pdbx_strand_id
1 'polypeptide(L)'
;FMYLKEVSYVIKYFFNLKQALRGTGLLTSDPRLKDCMQQIHQAVQESVGTAMMDQELFRKCVGSNIVLLTQAFQRKFIIPEFEAFTSLINHLYYNTQAQKGGKVANYIPQLAKFSPDLWGVSLCTVDGQRHAIGDTNLPFCLQSCVMPLEYALAVHEAGTEQVHKYVGKEPSGLKFNKLYLDEEDKPHNPMVNAGAIVISSLLKMMDYLKKMAGREYVAFSNATFQSEKETGDRNYAIGYYLKEKKCFPSGADMMAALDFYFQLCSIEVTCESGSVMAATLANGGICPITGEQVLSAEAVRNTLSLMHSCGMYDFSGQFAFHVGLPAKSGVSGAVLLVVPNIMGVMCWSPALDRVGNSIRGIHFCQNKSVVDLMFAAYSGDVSALRRIALSAVNMELTDYDTRTALHVASAEGHLDTVKFLTHTCKVNPNAKDRWGNTPLDDAMQFGHNAVVKVLQEYQSIYTHTLMPEELRLLLMV
;
A
#
# COMPACT_ATOMS: atom_id res chain seq x y z
N PHE A 1 -34.59 -21.68 -14.42
CA PHE A 1 -35.50 -22.23 -15.45
C PHE A 1 -36.43 -21.10 -15.88
N MET A 2 -36.56 -20.90 -17.20
CA MET A 2 -37.53 -20.03 -17.90
C MET A 2 -37.57 -18.54 -17.52
N TYR A 3 -36.70 -17.74 -18.14
CA TYR A 3 -37.07 -16.50 -18.84
C TYR A 3 -35.81 -16.00 -19.56
N LEU A 4 -35.64 -16.39 -20.82
CA LEU A 4 -34.80 -15.75 -21.84
C LEU A 4 -35.06 -16.50 -23.15
N LYS A 5 -36.22 -16.22 -23.75
CA LYS A 5 -36.51 -16.60 -25.13
C LYS A 5 -36.12 -15.43 -26.04
N GLU A 6 -35.35 -15.81 -27.06
CA GLU A 6 -35.23 -15.22 -28.39
C GLU A 6 -34.45 -13.90 -28.59
N VAL A 7 -33.59 -13.99 -29.63
CA VAL A 7 -32.95 -12.97 -30.46
C VAL A 7 -31.74 -12.22 -29.88
N SER A 8 -30.58 -12.38 -30.54
CA SER A 8 -29.31 -11.61 -30.43
C SER A 8 -28.44 -11.82 -29.19
N TYR A 9 -27.68 -12.93 -29.10
CA TYR A 9 -26.84 -13.20 -27.92
C TYR A 9 -25.49 -13.83 -28.25
N VAL A 10 -24.52 -13.05 -28.73
CA VAL A 10 -23.22 -13.65 -29.04
C VAL A 10 -21.99 -12.74 -28.86
N ILE A 11 -21.88 -11.61 -29.56
CA ILE A 11 -20.79 -10.63 -29.32
C ILE A 11 -20.85 -10.07 -27.88
N LYS A 12 -22.06 -10.10 -27.31
CA LYS A 12 -22.37 -9.70 -25.94
C LYS A 12 -21.51 -10.46 -24.93
N TYR A 13 -21.34 -11.78 -25.00
CA TYR A 13 -20.73 -12.54 -23.90
C TYR A 13 -19.22 -12.31 -23.73
N PHE A 14 -18.43 -12.19 -24.81
CA PHE A 14 -16.99 -11.94 -24.69
C PHE A 14 -16.68 -10.49 -24.25
N PHE A 15 -17.34 -9.51 -24.87
CA PHE A 15 -17.22 -8.11 -24.45
C PHE A 15 -17.74 -7.92 -23.02
N ASN A 16 -18.87 -8.54 -22.68
CA ASN A 16 -19.40 -8.53 -21.32
C ASN A 16 -18.46 -9.23 -20.35
N LEU A 17 -17.78 -10.33 -20.71
CA LEU A 17 -16.84 -10.99 -19.80
C LEU A 17 -15.64 -10.10 -19.51
N LYS A 18 -15.03 -9.51 -20.54
CA LYS A 18 -13.91 -8.56 -20.35
C LYS A 18 -14.33 -7.35 -19.53
N GLN A 19 -15.51 -6.81 -19.78
CA GLN A 19 -16.05 -5.67 -19.04
C GLN A 19 -16.41 -6.04 -17.60
N ALA A 20 -17.08 -7.19 -17.40
CA ALA A 20 -17.44 -7.69 -16.07
C ALA A 20 -16.20 -8.06 -15.26
N LEU A 21 -15.17 -8.66 -15.87
CA LEU A 21 -13.87 -8.91 -15.24
C LEU A 21 -13.21 -7.62 -14.76
N ARG A 22 -13.22 -6.57 -15.60
CA ARG A 22 -12.72 -5.25 -15.19
C ARG A 22 -13.46 -4.71 -13.96
N GLY A 23 -14.78 -4.90 -13.89
CA GLY A 23 -15.56 -4.51 -12.71
C GLY A 23 -15.19 -5.27 -11.43
N THR A 24 -14.63 -6.47 -11.55
CA THR A 24 -14.07 -7.21 -10.39
C THR A 24 -12.67 -6.74 -9.99
N GLY A 25 -12.00 -5.94 -10.82
CA GLY A 25 -10.62 -5.50 -10.63
C GLY A 25 -9.56 -6.44 -11.18
N LEU A 26 -9.92 -7.62 -11.70
CA LEU A 26 -8.97 -8.52 -12.36
C LEU A 26 -8.59 -7.99 -13.75
N LEU A 27 -7.30 -8.08 -14.07
CA LEU A 27 -6.80 -7.77 -15.41
C LEU A 27 -6.90 -8.99 -16.32
N THR A 28 -7.15 -8.76 -17.61
CA THR A 28 -7.14 -9.85 -18.61
C THR A 28 -5.75 -10.45 -18.82
N SER A 29 -4.70 -9.76 -18.38
CA SER A 29 -3.31 -10.22 -18.38
C SER A 29 -2.93 -11.05 -17.15
N ASP A 30 -3.86 -11.27 -16.21
CA ASP A 30 -3.60 -12.08 -15.02
C ASP A 30 -3.10 -13.49 -15.42
N PRO A 31 -1.90 -13.91 -14.98
CA PRO A 31 -1.36 -15.23 -15.31
C PRO A 31 -2.30 -16.39 -14.94
N ARG A 32 -3.11 -16.25 -13.89
CA ARG A 32 -4.08 -17.26 -13.46
C ARG A 32 -5.29 -17.34 -14.39
N LEU A 33 -5.49 -16.39 -15.29
CA LEU A 33 -6.54 -16.40 -16.32
C LEU A 33 -6.03 -16.75 -17.72
N LYS A 34 -4.73 -17.07 -17.87
CA LYS A 34 -4.08 -17.30 -19.16
C LYS A 34 -4.79 -18.35 -20.00
N ASP A 35 -5.10 -19.52 -19.43
CA ASP A 35 -5.73 -20.62 -20.16
C ASP A 35 -7.14 -20.24 -20.64
N CYS A 36 -7.95 -19.64 -19.76
CA CYS A 36 -9.27 -19.10 -20.12
C CYS A 36 -9.17 -18.09 -21.26
N MET A 37 -8.26 -17.12 -21.16
CA MET A 37 -8.09 -16.10 -22.19
C MET A 37 -7.60 -16.67 -23.53
N GLN A 38 -6.71 -17.67 -23.51
CA GLN A 38 -6.24 -18.37 -24.70
C GLN A 38 -7.36 -19.18 -25.35
N GLN A 39 -8.13 -19.95 -24.59
CA GLN A 39 -9.25 -20.73 -25.12
C GLN A 39 -10.34 -19.83 -25.70
N ILE A 40 -10.63 -18.71 -25.05
CA ILE A 40 -11.58 -17.73 -25.61
C ILE A 40 -11.04 -17.12 -26.90
N HIS A 41 -9.76 -16.77 -26.95
CA HIS A 41 -9.16 -16.21 -28.16
C HIS A 41 -9.21 -17.21 -29.32
N GLN A 42 -8.90 -18.47 -29.07
CA GLN A 42 -8.98 -19.55 -30.05
C GLN A 42 -10.42 -19.75 -30.55
N ALA A 43 -11.39 -19.81 -29.63
CA ALA A 43 -12.81 -19.93 -29.97
C ALA A 43 -13.31 -18.78 -30.87
N VAL A 44 -12.83 -17.56 -30.64
CA VAL A 44 -13.15 -16.37 -31.46
C VAL A 44 -12.51 -16.44 -32.85
N GLN A 45 -11.29 -17.00 -32.97
CA GLN A 45 -10.61 -17.15 -34.26
C GLN A 45 -11.19 -18.26 -35.13
N GLU A 46 -11.67 -19.35 -34.53
CA GLU A 46 -12.24 -20.50 -35.24
C GLU A 46 -13.68 -20.24 -35.74
N SER A 47 -14.36 -19.22 -35.21
CA SER A 47 -15.71 -18.86 -35.63
C SER A 47 -15.74 -18.05 -36.93
N VAL A 48 -16.52 -18.53 -37.92
CA VAL A 48 -16.74 -17.82 -39.19
C VAL A 48 -17.79 -16.72 -38.99
N GLY A 49 -17.35 -15.48 -38.81
CA GLY A 49 -18.21 -14.30 -38.62
C GLY A 49 -18.11 -13.71 -37.21
N THR A 50 -19.17 -13.07 -36.72
CA THR A 50 -19.22 -12.54 -35.36
C THR A 50 -19.27 -13.70 -34.36
N ALA A 51 -18.23 -13.82 -33.52
CA ALA A 51 -17.90 -15.04 -32.77
C ALA A 51 -19.02 -15.59 -31.86
N MET A 52 -19.74 -16.58 -32.41
CA MET A 52 -20.63 -17.64 -31.90
C MET A 52 -20.45 -18.29 -30.52
N MET A 53 -20.20 -17.64 -29.36
CA MET A 53 -19.96 -18.41 -28.11
C MET A 53 -21.25 -18.92 -27.42
N ASP A 54 -21.54 -20.22 -27.56
CA ASP A 54 -22.63 -20.89 -26.85
C ASP A 54 -22.26 -21.26 -25.39
N GLN A 55 -23.24 -21.79 -24.63
CA GLN A 55 -23.06 -22.12 -23.21
C GLN A 55 -22.03 -23.25 -22.99
N GLU A 56 -21.93 -24.20 -23.92
CA GLU A 56 -21.03 -25.32 -23.80
C GLU A 56 -19.58 -24.90 -24.06
N LEU A 57 -19.38 -24.09 -25.11
CA LEU A 57 -18.11 -23.46 -25.45
C LEU A 57 -17.65 -22.52 -24.34
N PHE A 58 -18.55 -21.70 -23.78
CA PHE A 58 -18.22 -20.86 -22.63
C PHE A 58 -17.77 -21.68 -21.43
N ARG A 59 -18.51 -22.75 -21.07
CA ARG A 59 -18.14 -23.66 -19.97
C ARG A 59 -16.77 -24.30 -20.20
N LYS A 60 -16.47 -24.69 -21.45
CA LYS A 60 -15.15 -25.22 -21.85
C LYS A 60 -14.06 -24.17 -21.60
N CYS A 61 -14.26 -22.96 -22.11
CA CYS A 61 -13.32 -21.84 -21.98
C CYS A 61 -12.99 -21.48 -20.53
N VAL A 62 -14.00 -21.41 -19.64
CA VAL A 62 -13.79 -20.98 -18.24
C VAL A 62 -13.38 -22.14 -17.32
N GLY A 63 -13.44 -23.39 -17.78
CA GLY A 63 -13.36 -24.57 -16.94
C GLY A 63 -12.08 -24.67 -16.08
N SER A 64 -10.92 -24.34 -16.65
CA SER A 64 -9.63 -24.36 -15.93
C SER A 64 -9.51 -23.28 -14.87
N ASN A 65 -10.26 -22.18 -14.98
CA ASN A 65 -10.14 -21.00 -14.12
C ASN A 65 -11.45 -20.69 -13.36
N ILE A 66 -12.39 -21.63 -13.34
CA ILE A 66 -13.74 -21.43 -12.81
C ILE A 66 -13.76 -21.05 -11.32
N VAL A 67 -12.82 -21.56 -10.52
CA VAL A 67 -12.74 -21.26 -9.08
C VAL A 67 -12.48 -19.78 -8.85
N LEU A 68 -11.47 -19.21 -9.52
CA LEU A 68 -11.12 -17.79 -9.44
C LEU A 68 -12.25 -16.92 -9.97
N LEU A 69 -12.82 -17.27 -11.13
CA LEU A 69 -13.94 -16.53 -11.73
C LEU A 69 -15.19 -16.56 -10.84
N THR A 70 -15.46 -17.70 -10.19
CA THR A 70 -16.57 -17.82 -9.24
C THR A 70 -16.36 -16.91 -8.04
N GLN A 71 -15.16 -16.86 -7.47
CA GLN A 71 -14.83 -15.93 -6.39
C GLN A 71 -15.02 -14.47 -6.82
N ALA A 72 -14.54 -14.11 -8.02
CA ALA A 72 -14.64 -12.77 -8.58
C ALA A 72 -16.11 -12.32 -8.73
N PHE A 73 -16.93 -13.12 -9.42
CA PHE A 73 -18.32 -12.75 -9.73
C PHE A 73 -19.28 -12.92 -8.54
N GLN A 74 -18.94 -13.75 -7.55
CA GLN A 74 -19.70 -13.85 -6.31
C GLN A 74 -19.28 -12.80 -5.27
N ARG A 75 -18.43 -11.83 -5.64
CA ARG A 75 -17.96 -10.76 -4.75
C ARG A 75 -17.28 -11.29 -3.49
N LYS A 76 -16.52 -12.38 -3.64
CA LYS A 76 -15.79 -13.05 -2.54
C LYS A 76 -14.34 -12.58 -2.40
N PHE A 77 -13.89 -11.67 -3.27
CA PHE A 77 -12.60 -11.03 -3.08
C PHE A 77 -12.60 -10.10 -1.87
N ILE A 78 -11.41 -9.84 -1.37
CA ILE A 78 -11.13 -9.03 -0.18
C ILE A 78 -11.70 -7.61 -0.31
N ILE A 79 -11.80 -7.08 -1.53
CA ILE A 79 -12.55 -5.86 -1.85
C ILE A 79 -13.70 -6.19 -2.80
N PRO A 80 -14.92 -6.42 -2.29
CA PRO A 80 -16.09 -6.75 -3.09
C PRO A 80 -16.50 -5.66 -4.10
N GLU A 81 -16.55 -4.40 -3.65
CA GLU A 81 -16.98 -3.24 -4.47
C GLU A 81 -15.76 -2.47 -5.01
N PHE A 82 -15.00 -3.14 -5.87
CA PHE A 82 -13.71 -2.62 -6.34
C PHE A 82 -13.81 -1.31 -7.14
N GLU A 83 -14.86 -1.13 -7.96
CA GLU A 83 -15.06 0.13 -8.71
C GLU A 83 -15.29 1.35 -7.79
N ALA A 84 -16.07 1.19 -6.73
CA ALA A 84 -16.27 2.24 -5.74
C ALA A 84 -14.96 2.55 -4.98
N PHE A 85 -14.22 1.51 -4.60
CA PHE A 85 -12.93 1.64 -3.94
C PHE A 85 -11.90 2.37 -4.82
N THR A 86 -11.78 2.02 -6.11
CA THR A 86 -10.85 2.67 -7.03
C THR A 86 -11.20 4.13 -7.31
N SER A 87 -12.48 4.49 -7.31
CA SER A 87 -12.92 5.89 -7.36
C SER A 87 -12.37 6.70 -6.17
N LEU A 88 -12.35 6.11 -4.98
CA LEU A 88 -11.78 6.73 -3.77
C LEU A 88 -10.25 6.89 -3.88
N ILE A 89 -9.57 5.89 -4.43
CA ILE A 89 -8.12 5.96 -4.71
C ILE A 89 -7.81 7.07 -5.74
N ASN A 90 -8.63 7.21 -6.79
CA ASN A 90 -8.47 8.27 -7.78
C ASN A 90 -8.61 9.65 -7.13
N HIS A 91 -9.60 9.80 -6.25
CA HIS A 91 -9.80 11.04 -5.52
C HIS A 91 -8.62 11.36 -4.60
N LEU A 92 -8.07 10.38 -3.87
CA LEU A 92 -6.83 10.54 -3.10
C LEU A 92 -5.66 10.98 -3.99
N TYR A 93 -5.50 10.34 -5.14
CA TYR A 93 -4.46 10.67 -6.11
C TYR A 93 -4.55 12.12 -6.58
N TYR A 94 -5.74 12.61 -6.96
CA TYR A 94 -5.92 13.98 -7.43
C TYR A 94 -5.68 15.01 -6.32
N ASN A 95 -6.10 14.72 -5.08
CA ASN A 95 -5.85 15.59 -3.94
C ASN A 95 -4.35 15.72 -3.64
N THR A 96 -3.60 14.63 -3.76
CA THR A 96 -2.15 14.66 -3.52
C THR A 96 -1.36 15.18 -4.70
N GLN A 97 -1.90 15.12 -5.92
CA GLN A 97 -1.28 15.70 -7.11
C GLN A 97 -1.10 17.22 -6.96
N ALA A 98 -2.02 17.90 -6.26
CA ALA A 98 -1.96 19.33 -5.99
C ALA A 98 -0.79 19.74 -5.06
N GLN A 99 -0.17 18.79 -4.35
CA GLN A 99 0.98 19.08 -3.50
C GLN A 99 2.18 19.48 -4.36
N LYS A 100 2.58 20.74 -4.23
CA LYS A 100 3.74 21.33 -4.89
C LYS A 100 4.79 21.63 -3.82
N GLY A 101 5.88 20.89 -3.85
CA GLY A 101 6.96 21.04 -2.88
C GLY A 101 8.04 19.99 -3.07
N GLY A 102 9.08 20.10 -2.26
CA GLY A 102 10.18 19.13 -2.25
C GLY A 102 11.24 19.38 -3.31
N LYS A 103 12.22 18.49 -3.33
CA LYS A 103 13.35 18.55 -4.27
C LYS A 103 13.62 17.15 -4.81
N VAL A 104 13.83 17.06 -6.11
CA VAL A 104 14.30 15.82 -6.75
C VAL A 104 15.72 15.54 -6.28
N ALA A 105 16.00 14.28 -5.97
CA ALA A 105 17.35 13.84 -5.67
C ALA A 105 18.28 14.14 -6.85
N ASN A 106 19.32 14.94 -6.60
CA ASN A 106 20.19 15.46 -7.66
C ASN A 106 21.69 15.19 -7.42
N TYR A 107 22.03 14.32 -6.47
CA TYR A 107 23.42 13.94 -6.19
C TYR A 107 24.01 13.04 -7.29
N ILE A 108 23.16 12.36 -8.08
CA ILE A 108 23.52 11.68 -9.32
C ILE A 108 22.63 12.13 -10.49
N PRO A 109 23.16 12.18 -11.73
CA PRO A 109 22.42 12.68 -12.88
C PRO A 109 21.22 11.80 -13.26
N GLN A 110 21.26 10.50 -12.98
CA GLN A 110 20.19 9.55 -13.32
C GLN A 110 18.93 9.78 -12.50
N LEU A 111 19.03 10.34 -11.28
CA LEU A 111 17.86 10.74 -10.49
C LEU A 111 17.43 12.17 -10.83
N ALA A 112 18.39 13.07 -11.09
CA ALA A 112 18.13 14.47 -11.42
C ALA A 112 17.31 14.65 -12.72
N LYS A 113 17.34 13.68 -13.64
CA LYS A 113 16.62 13.73 -14.91
C LYS A 113 15.09 13.62 -14.78
N PHE A 114 14.59 13.10 -13.66
CA PHE A 114 13.15 12.91 -13.49
C PHE A 114 12.46 14.24 -13.19
N SER A 115 11.32 14.47 -13.85
CA SER A 115 10.52 15.67 -13.60
C SER A 115 9.89 15.62 -12.19
N PRO A 116 9.90 16.72 -11.43
CA PRO A 116 9.21 16.81 -10.15
C PRO A 116 7.69 16.66 -10.27
N ASP A 117 7.13 16.83 -11.48
CA ASP A 117 5.69 16.74 -11.72
C ASP A 117 5.19 15.30 -11.83
N LEU A 118 6.08 14.32 -11.98
CA LEU A 118 5.71 12.91 -12.08
C LEU A 118 5.02 12.42 -10.80
N TRP A 119 3.90 11.72 -10.98
CA TRP A 119 3.11 11.13 -9.91
C TRP A 119 2.40 9.87 -10.38
N GLY A 120 2.75 8.73 -9.80
CA GLY A 120 2.10 7.44 -10.07
C GLY A 120 1.68 6.74 -8.78
N VAL A 121 0.50 6.12 -8.81
CA VAL A 121 0.00 5.25 -7.75
C VAL A 121 -0.53 3.97 -8.38
N SER A 122 -0.05 2.81 -7.90
CA SER A 122 -0.59 1.52 -8.27
C SER A 122 -0.83 0.65 -7.04
N LEU A 123 -1.91 -0.13 -7.08
CA LEU A 123 -2.27 -1.09 -6.03
C LEU A 123 -2.54 -2.47 -6.62
N CYS A 124 -2.28 -3.49 -5.79
CA CYS A 124 -2.60 -4.89 -6.06
C CYS A 124 -3.13 -5.53 -4.78
N THR A 125 -4.33 -6.11 -4.80
CA THR A 125 -4.89 -6.83 -3.65
C THR A 125 -4.29 -8.23 -3.54
N VAL A 126 -4.45 -8.87 -2.36
CA VAL A 126 -4.02 -10.25 -2.15
C VAL A 126 -4.75 -11.27 -3.06
N ASP A 127 -5.92 -10.90 -3.59
CA ASP A 127 -6.66 -11.67 -4.59
C ASP A 127 -6.27 -11.36 -6.04
N GLY A 128 -5.39 -10.38 -6.27
CA GLY A 128 -4.92 -9.97 -7.59
C GLY A 128 -5.79 -8.91 -8.28
N GLN A 129 -6.71 -8.24 -7.56
CA GLN A 129 -7.40 -7.07 -8.09
C GLN A 129 -6.41 -5.91 -8.20
N ARG A 130 -6.44 -5.16 -9.30
CA ARG A 130 -5.42 -4.14 -9.58
C ARG A 130 -6.03 -2.85 -10.10
N HIS A 131 -5.41 -1.75 -9.68
CA HIS A 131 -5.74 -0.41 -10.16
C HIS A 131 -4.48 0.46 -10.21
N ALA A 132 -4.43 1.34 -11.20
CA ALA A 132 -3.28 2.19 -11.46
C ALA A 132 -3.76 3.56 -11.98
N ILE A 133 -3.17 4.64 -11.47
CA ILE A 133 -3.47 6.00 -11.88
C ILE A 133 -2.20 6.87 -11.89
N GLY A 134 -2.07 7.69 -12.93
CA GLY A 134 -0.92 8.57 -13.13
C GLY A 134 0.23 7.91 -13.90
N ASP A 135 1.45 8.31 -13.59
CA ASP A 135 2.69 7.90 -14.28
C ASP A 135 3.18 6.51 -13.83
N THR A 136 2.30 5.50 -13.89
CA THR A 136 2.55 4.20 -13.25
C THR A 136 3.46 3.26 -14.03
N ASN A 137 3.60 3.48 -15.34
CA ASN A 137 4.35 2.61 -16.25
C ASN A 137 5.78 3.10 -16.54
N LEU A 138 6.19 4.23 -15.97
CA LEU A 138 7.55 4.73 -16.10
C LEU A 138 8.50 3.92 -15.19
N PRO A 139 9.60 3.36 -15.72
CA PRO A 139 10.61 2.70 -14.91
C PRO A 139 11.38 3.69 -14.02
N PHE A 140 11.62 3.29 -12.77
CA PHE A 140 12.47 4.01 -11.83
C PHE A 140 13.25 3.02 -10.95
N CYS A 141 14.41 3.45 -10.44
CA CYS A 141 15.21 2.64 -9.53
C CYS A 141 14.53 2.49 -8.16
N LEU A 142 14.46 1.27 -7.62
CA LEU A 142 13.91 1.00 -6.28
C LEU A 142 14.65 1.77 -5.18
N GLN A 143 15.97 1.92 -5.32
CA GLN A 143 16.81 2.50 -4.28
C GLN A 143 16.56 1.77 -2.95
N SER A 144 16.52 2.47 -1.82
CA SER A 144 16.29 1.88 -0.50
C SER A 144 14.98 1.07 -0.34
N CYS A 145 14.02 1.15 -1.29
CA CYS A 145 12.85 0.26 -1.30
C CYS A 145 13.21 -1.22 -1.52
N VAL A 146 14.43 -1.53 -1.95
CA VAL A 146 14.91 -2.91 -2.13
C VAL A 146 15.28 -3.58 -0.80
N MET A 147 15.66 -2.81 0.23
CA MET A 147 16.19 -3.33 1.51
C MET A 147 15.22 -4.28 2.25
N PRO A 148 13.90 -4.01 2.32
CA PRO A 148 12.96 -4.97 2.91
C PRO A 148 12.89 -6.29 2.15
N LEU A 149 12.99 -6.23 0.81
CA LEU A 149 12.92 -7.40 -0.06
C LEU A 149 14.18 -8.26 0.09
N GLU A 150 15.32 -7.60 0.23
CA GLU A 150 16.61 -8.22 0.47
C GLU A 150 16.64 -8.93 1.83
N TYR A 151 16.19 -8.26 2.89
CA TYR A 151 16.07 -8.85 4.21
C TYR A 151 15.08 -10.02 4.25
N ALA A 152 13.92 -9.89 3.59
CA ALA A 152 12.97 -10.99 3.50
C ALA A 152 13.60 -12.23 2.86
N LEU A 153 14.37 -12.04 1.78
CA LEU A 153 15.06 -13.14 1.13
C LEU A 153 16.17 -13.75 2.01
N ALA A 154 16.93 -12.92 2.73
CA ALA A 154 17.95 -13.40 3.66
C ALA A 154 17.34 -14.29 4.76
N VAL A 155 16.21 -13.87 5.34
CA VAL A 155 15.50 -14.66 6.35
C VAL A 155 14.86 -15.90 5.73
N HIS A 156 14.36 -15.82 4.50
CA HIS A 156 13.80 -16.97 3.80
C HIS A 156 14.83 -18.09 3.59
N GLU A 157 16.06 -17.72 3.19
CA GLU A 157 17.13 -18.67 2.88
C GLU A 157 17.88 -19.16 4.14
N ALA A 158 18.21 -18.25 5.07
CA ALA A 158 19.09 -18.55 6.21
C ALA A 158 18.36 -18.66 7.56
N GLY A 159 17.10 -18.22 7.66
CA GLY A 159 16.35 -18.14 8.91
C GLY A 159 16.67 -16.91 9.76
N THR A 160 15.72 -16.54 10.62
CA THR A 160 15.80 -15.32 11.46
C THR A 160 17.03 -15.30 12.35
N GLU A 161 17.33 -16.42 13.02
CA GLU A 161 18.43 -16.50 13.97
C GLU A 161 19.78 -16.27 13.30
N GLN A 162 19.98 -16.80 12.09
CA GLN A 162 21.25 -16.67 11.40
C GLN A 162 21.46 -15.24 10.88
N VAL A 163 20.42 -14.61 10.32
CA VAL A 163 20.49 -13.22 9.84
C VAL A 163 20.78 -12.27 11.00
N HIS A 164 20.07 -12.43 12.13
CA HIS A 164 20.19 -11.51 13.26
C HIS A 164 21.42 -11.73 14.16
N LYS A 165 22.31 -12.67 13.81
CA LYS A 165 23.68 -12.66 14.35
C LYS A 165 24.47 -11.44 13.86
N TYR A 166 24.13 -10.90 12.70
CA TYR A 166 24.89 -9.83 12.03
C TYR A 166 24.17 -8.48 11.98
N VAL A 167 22.86 -8.44 12.16
CA VAL A 167 22.05 -7.21 12.12
C VAL A 167 21.02 -7.20 13.25
N GLY A 168 20.82 -6.04 13.86
CA GLY A 168 19.83 -5.82 14.91
C GLY A 168 18.38 -5.83 14.39
N LYS A 169 17.45 -5.54 15.30
CA LYS A 169 15.99 -5.56 15.08
C LYS A 169 15.30 -4.25 15.44
N GLU A 170 16.05 -3.26 15.89
CA GLU A 170 15.49 -2.08 16.57
C GLU A 170 15.78 -0.80 15.78
N PRO A 171 14.92 0.22 15.89
CA PRO A 171 15.24 1.54 15.37
C PRO A 171 16.45 2.12 16.11
N SER A 172 17.29 2.89 15.42
CA SER A 172 18.48 3.49 16.03
C SER A 172 18.17 4.65 16.99
N GLY A 173 16.98 5.27 16.88
CA GLY A 173 16.63 6.51 17.60
C GLY A 173 17.48 7.74 17.22
N LEU A 174 18.41 7.58 16.27
CA LEU A 174 19.33 8.60 15.78
C LEU A 174 19.04 8.90 14.31
N LYS A 175 19.50 10.06 13.84
CA LYS A 175 19.42 10.41 12.42
C LYS A 175 20.03 9.30 11.56
N PHE A 176 19.32 8.85 10.52
CA PHE A 176 19.74 7.79 9.61
C PHE A 176 21.11 8.05 8.95
N ASN A 177 21.53 9.33 8.94
CA ASN A 177 22.79 9.77 8.36
C ASN A 177 24.05 9.52 9.21
N LYS A 178 23.87 9.06 10.45
CA LYS A 178 24.95 8.91 11.41
C LYS A 178 25.52 7.48 11.37
N LEU A 179 26.85 7.35 11.42
CA LEU A 179 27.59 6.07 11.45
C LEU A 179 27.63 5.53 12.88
N TYR A 180 26.65 4.71 13.27
CA TYR A 180 26.62 4.08 14.59
C TYR A 180 26.21 2.61 14.46
N LEU A 181 26.86 1.78 15.28
CA LEU A 181 26.46 0.41 15.56
C LEU A 181 25.77 0.38 16.93
N ASP A 182 25.03 -0.68 17.20
CA ASP A 182 24.48 -0.95 18.53
C ASP A 182 25.57 -1.37 19.53
N GLU A 183 25.17 -1.62 20.78
CA GLU A 183 26.08 -2.03 21.86
C GLU A 183 26.76 -3.39 21.60
N GLU A 184 26.25 -4.17 20.65
CA GLU A 184 26.79 -5.48 20.24
C GLU A 184 27.63 -5.39 18.96
N ASP A 185 28.04 -4.18 18.55
CA ASP A 185 28.80 -3.91 17.32
C ASP A 185 28.09 -4.39 16.03
N LYS A 186 26.75 -4.32 15.98
CA LYS A 186 25.93 -4.64 14.79
C LYS A 186 25.22 -3.40 14.24
N PRO A 187 24.90 -3.36 12.94
CA PRO A 187 23.96 -2.36 12.43
C PRO A 187 22.59 -2.53 13.08
N HIS A 188 21.94 -1.44 13.45
CA HIS A 188 20.68 -1.47 14.23
C HIS A 188 19.54 -2.28 13.59
N ASN A 189 19.39 -2.22 12.26
CA ASN A 189 18.32 -2.91 11.53
C ASN A 189 18.65 -2.99 10.02
N PRO A 190 17.97 -3.86 9.26
CA PRO A 190 18.16 -3.98 7.81
C PRO A 190 17.66 -2.80 6.97
N MET A 191 16.88 -1.86 7.55
CA MET A 191 16.28 -0.75 6.80
C MET A 191 17.21 0.47 6.68
N VAL A 192 18.41 0.39 7.26
CA VAL A 192 19.50 1.37 7.11
C VAL A 192 20.64 0.79 6.27
N ASN A 193 21.41 1.65 5.60
CA ASN A 193 22.48 1.24 4.67
C ASN A 193 23.45 0.22 5.27
N ALA A 194 23.88 0.42 6.52
CA ALA A 194 24.82 -0.49 7.18
C ALA A 194 24.25 -1.91 7.34
N GLY A 195 22.96 -2.04 7.67
CA GLY A 195 22.31 -3.35 7.78
C GLY A 195 22.12 -4.00 6.41
N ALA A 196 21.69 -3.23 5.41
CA ALA A 196 21.55 -3.72 4.04
C ALA A 196 22.88 -4.23 3.46
N ILE A 197 23.98 -3.48 3.63
CA ILE A 197 25.32 -3.89 3.15
C ILE A 197 25.77 -5.22 3.78
N VAL A 198 25.50 -5.44 5.07
CA VAL A 198 25.82 -6.71 5.74
C VAL A 198 25.00 -7.86 5.13
N ILE A 199 23.73 -7.64 4.84
CA ILE A 199 22.84 -8.64 4.24
C ILE A 199 23.22 -8.94 2.77
N SER A 200 23.67 -7.94 2.01
CA SER A 200 24.06 -8.05 0.60
C SER A 200 25.16 -9.09 0.35
N SER A 201 25.94 -9.44 1.37
CA SER A 201 26.98 -10.47 1.27
C SER A 201 26.44 -11.91 1.01
N LEU A 202 25.11 -12.11 0.99
CA LEU A 202 24.52 -13.45 1.10
C LEU A 202 23.66 -13.96 -0.08
N LEU A 203 23.37 -13.19 -1.14
CA LEU A 203 22.16 -13.48 -1.96
C LEU A 203 22.26 -13.43 -3.50
N LYS A 204 21.35 -14.16 -4.17
CA LYS A 204 20.99 -14.05 -5.60
C LYS A 204 19.55 -13.54 -5.75
N MET A 205 19.36 -12.24 -5.97
CA MET A 205 18.06 -11.58 -5.74
C MET A 205 17.13 -11.42 -6.96
N MET A 206 17.67 -11.39 -8.19
CA MET A 206 16.90 -10.99 -9.38
C MET A 206 15.72 -11.92 -9.73
N ASP A 207 15.89 -13.24 -9.57
CA ASP A 207 14.81 -14.20 -9.84
C ASP A 207 13.68 -14.09 -8.81
N TYR A 208 14.02 -13.90 -7.53
CA TYR A 208 13.04 -13.68 -6.47
C TYR A 208 12.23 -12.42 -6.68
N LEU A 209 12.86 -11.30 -7.07
CA LEU A 209 12.13 -10.08 -7.39
C LEU A 209 11.16 -10.27 -8.55
N LYS A 210 11.56 -11.01 -9.60
CA LYS A 210 10.65 -11.35 -10.70
C LYS A 210 9.49 -12.23 -10.23
N LYS A 211 9.71 -13.19 -9.34
CA LYS A 211 8.65 -14.01 -8.74
C LYS A 211 7.69 -13.17 -7.89
N MET A 212 8.20 -12.30 -7.03
CA MET A 212 7.40 -11.38 -6.22
C MET A 212 6.57 -10.41 -7.06
N ALA A 213 7.11 -9.98 -8.21
CA ALA A 213 6.40 -9.13 -9.16
C ALA A 213 5.46 -9.89 -10.10
N GLY A 214 5.29 -11.22 -9.94
CA GLY A 214 4.49 -12.04 -10.86
C GLY A 214 4.99 -12.01 -12.31
N ARG A 215 6.31 -11.87 -12.48
CA ARG A 215 7.05 -11.75 -13.75
C ARG A 215 6.74 -10.49 -14.56
N GLU A 216 6.23 -9.44 -13.90
CA GLU A 216 6.16 -8.10 -14.48
C GLU A 216 7.54 -7.45 -14.60
N TYR A 217 7.57 -6.17 -15.02
CA TYR A 217 8.78 -5.42 -15.28
C TYR A 217 9.70 -5.34 -14.05
N VAL A 218 10.85 -5.99 -14.15
CA VAL A 218 11.98 -5.88 -13.23
C VAL A 218 13.25 -5.87 -14.08
N ALA A 219 13.98 -4.75 -14.03
CA ALA A 219 15.17 -4.52 -14.84
C ALA A 219 16.33 -4.00 -13.98
N PHE A 220 17.44 -3.64 -14.62
CA PHE A 220 18.64 -3.17 -13.95
C PHE A 220 19.24 -1.98 -14.68
N SER A 221 19.53 -0.92 -13.93
CA SER A 221 20.11 0.31 -14.45
C SER A 221 21.62 0.34 -14.22
N ASN A 222 22.40 -0.11 -15.22
CA ASN A 222 23.87 -0.04 -15.10
C ASN A 222 24.37 1.41 -14.95
N ALA A 223 23.68 2.38 -15.56
CA ALA A 223 24.05 3.79 -15.45
C ALA A 223 23.92 4.31 -14.01
N THR A 224 22.80 4.03 -13.34
CA THR A 224 22.61 4.38 -11.93
C THR A 224 23.60 3.64 -11.05
N PHE A 225 23.85 2.36 -11.32
CA PHE A 225 24.84 1.57 -10.58
C PHE A 225 26.24 2.20 -10.60
N GLN A 226 26.75 2.58 -11.77
CA GLN A 226 28.05 3.22 -11.86
C GLN A 226 28.09 4.56 -11.11
N SER A 227 27.06 5.40 -11.27
CA SER A 227 27.03 6.70 -10.59
C SER A 227 26.86 6.59 -9.07
N GLU A 228 26.04 5.65 -8.57
CA GLU A 228 25.93 5.34 -7.14
C GLU A 228 27.27 4.81 -6.59
N LYS A 229 27.97 3.96 -7.35
CA LYS A 229 29.27 3.42 -6.96
C LYS A 229 30.36 4.50 -6.92
N GLU A 230 30.37 5.42 -7.87
CA GLU A 230 31.35 6.53 -7.95
C GLU A 230 31.13 7.60 -6.88
N THR A 231 29.87 7.86 -6.50
CA THR A 231 29.51 8.89 -5.50
C THR A 231 29.24 8.31 -4.10
N GLY A 232 29.45 7.00 -3.94
CA GLY A 232 29.09 6.22 -2.75
C GLY A 232 30.07 6.30 -1.58
N ASP A 233 30.86 7.37 -1.43
CA ASP A 233 31.92 7.53 -0.42
C ASP A 233 31.48 7.11 0.99
N ARG A 234 30.27 7.50 1.37
CA ARG A 234 29.71 7.16 2.67
C ARG A 234 29.50 5.65 2.85
N ASN A 235 29.03 4.95 1.82
CA ASN A 235 28.84 3.50 1.86
C ASN A 235 30.19 2.79 1.92
N TYR A 236 31.24 3.30 1.27
CA TYR A 236 32.61 2.78 1.46
C TYR A 236 33.08 2.97 2.91
N ALA A 237 32.89 4.15 3.50
CA ALA A 237 33.24 4.39 4.89
C ALA A 237 32.50 3.42 5.85
N ILE A 238 31.21 3.18 5.60
CA ILE A 238 30.42 2.16 6.31
C ILE A 238 31.05 0.78 6.14
N GLY A 239 31.35 0.37 4.90
CA GLY A 239 31.92 -0.95 4.60
C GLY A 239 33.26 -1.19 5.32
N TYR A 240 34.18 -0.21 5.29
CA TYR A 240 35.45 -0.33 6.01
C TYR A 240 35.26 -0.37 7.53
N TYR A 241 34.34 0.42 8.08
CA TYR A 241 34.05 0.40 9.52
C TYR A 241 33.46 -0.95 9.95
N LEU A 242 32.52 -1.50 9.19
CA LEU A 242 31.92 -2.82 9.42
C LEU A 242 32.96 -3.95 9.30
N LYS A 243 33.91 -3.81 8.37
CA LYS A 243 35.01 -4.78 8.19
C LYS A 243 35.93 -4.81 9.40
N GLU A 244 36.34 -3.65 9.90
CA GLU A 244 37.17 -3.54 11.11
C GLU A 244 36.49 -4.16 12.33
N LYS A 245 35.18 -3.92 12.46
CA LYS A 245 34.34 -4.46 13.55
C LYS A 245 33.89 -5.91 13.36
N LYS A 246 34.32 -6.57 12.27
CA LYS A 246 33.98 -7.97 11.95
C LYS A 246 32.47 -8.23 11.87
N CYS A 247 31.71 -7.25 11.37
CA CYS A 247 30.25 -7.37 11.22
C CYS A 247 29.85 -8.29 10.04
N PHE A 248 30.78 -8.66 9.17
CA PHE A 248 30.52 -9.56 8.04
C PHE A 248 30.75 -11.04 8.42
N PRO A 249 30.06 -11.97 7.75
CA PRO A 249 30.35 -13.41 7.88
C PRO A 249 31.82 -13.74 7.60
N SER A 250 32.34 -14.77 8.26
CA SER A 250 33.73 -15.20 8.08
C SER A 250 34.01 -15.56 6.62
N GLY A 251 35.01 -14.90 6.02
CA GLY A 251 35.40 -15.11 4.63
C GLY A 251 34.62 -14.27 3.61
N ALA A 252 33.68 -13.42 4.03
CA ALA A 252 32.98 -12.52 3.13
C ALA A 252 33.89 -11.40 2.61
N ASP A 253 33.77 -11.09 1.32
CA ASP A 253 34.44 -9.95 0.70
C ASP A 253 33.56 -8.69 0.82
N MET A 254 34.02 -7.72 1.62
CA MET A 254 33.36 -6.44 1.83
C MET A 254 33.16 -5.67 0.52
N MET A 255 34.13 -5.70 -0.40
CA MET A 255 34.02 -4.97 -1.67
C MET A 255 32.97 -5.60 -2.57
N ALA A 256 32.91 -6.93 -2.61
CA ALA A 256 31.86 -7.65 -3.34
C ALA A 256 30.47 -7.38 -2.75
N ALA A 257 30.35 -7.33 -1.42
CA ALA A 257 29.09 -6.98 -0.75
C ALA A 257 28.63 -5.55 -1.05
N LEU A 258 29.55 -4.57 -1.06
CA LEU A 258 29.24 -3.20 -1.46
C LEU A 258 28.84 -3.11 -2.93
N ASP A 259 29.56 -3.77 -3.83
CA ASP A 259 29.22 -3.78 -5.26
C ASP A 259 27.83 -4.38 -5.48
N PHE A 260 27.50 -5.46 -4.78
CA PHE A 260 26.17 -6.07 -4.85
C PHE A 260 25.09 -5.14 -4.26
N TYR A 261 25.35 -4.48 -3.13
CA TYR A 261 24.46 -3.47 -2.56
C TYR A 261 24.11 -2.36 -3.56
N PHE A 262 25.11 -1.81 -4.26
CA PHE A 262 24.89 -0.81 -5.30
C PHE A 262 24.08 -1.37 -6.49
N GLN A 263 24.31 -2.63 -6.85
CA GLN A 263 23.51 -3.29 -7.89
C GLN A 263 22.04 -3.39 -7.49
N LEU A 264 21.76 -3.80 -6.24
CA LEU A 264 20.40 -3.92 -5.72
C LEU A 264 19.66 -2.57 -5.69
N CYS A 265 20.32 -1.51 -5.24
CA CYS A 265 19.73 -0.16 -5.24
C CYS A 265 19.39 0.36 -6.65
N SER A 266 20.07 -0.18 -7.66
CA SER A 266 19.93 0.21 -9.08
C SER A 266 18.95 -0.67 -9.88
N ILE A 267 18.19 -1.53 -9.20
CA ILE A 267 17.12 -2.33 -9.83
C ILE A 267 15.95 -1.41 -10.20
N GLU A 268 15.45 -1.54 -11.42
CA GLU A 268 14.34 -0.76 -11.94
C GLU A 268 13.01 -1.53 -11.87
N VAL A 269 11.96 -0.84 -11.43
CA VAL A 269 10.57 -1.32 -11.41
C VAL A 269 9.65 -0.25 -11.95
N THR A 270 8.39 -0.60 -12.21
CA THR A 270 7.30 0.36 -12.41
C THR A 270 6.44 0.42 -11.15
N CYS A 271 5.50 1.37 -11.06
CA CYS A 271 4.55 1.36 -9.94
C CYS A 271 3.74 0.06 -9.93
N GLU A 272 3.34 -0.39 -11.12
CA GLU A 272 2.58 -1.61 -11.32
C GLU A 272 3.29 -2.84 -10.78
N SER A 273 4.54 -3.11 -11.21
CA SER A 273 5.28 -4.27 -10.73
C SER A 273 5.65 -4.16 -9.24
N GLY A 274 5.97 -2.95 -8.77
CA GLY A 274 6.20 -2.68 -7.35
C GLY A 274 4.98 -2.94 -6.47
N SER A 275 3.76 -2.66 -6.96
CA SER A 275 2.53 -2.93 -6.22
C SER A 275 2.30 -4.43 -6.03
N VAL A 276 2.66 -5.27 -7.00
CA VAL A 276 2.58 -6.73 -6.92
C VAL A 276 3.62 -7.29 -5.94
N MET A 277 4.84 -6.72 -5.90
CA MET A 277 5.84 -7.07 -4.88
C MET A 277 5.33 -6.76 -3.46
N ALA A 278 4.76 -5.57 -3.25
CA ALA A 278 4.15 -5.20 -1.97
C ALA A 278 2.99 -6.14 -1.61
N ALA A 279 2.17 -6.53 -2.58
CA ALA A 279 1.03 -7.41 -2.38
C ALA A 279 1.46 -8.86 -2.07
N THR A 280 2.61 -9.29 -2.59
CA THR A 280 3.24 -10.57 -2.19
C THR A 280 3.60 -10.57 -0.70
N LEU A 281 4.11 -9.45 -0.17
CA LEU A 281 4.31 -9.28 1.28
C LEU A 281 2.98 -9.22 2.04
N ALA A 282 1.96 -8.54 1.50
CA ALA A 282 0.62 -8.49 2.10
C ALA A 282 -0.01 -9.89 2.21
N ASN A 283 0.30 -10.78 1.27
CA ASN A 283 -0.26 -12.12 1.15
C ASN A 283 0.65 -13.21 1.75
N GLY A 284 1.40 -12.88 2.80
CA GLY A 284 2.21 -13.86 3.54
C GLY A 284 3.32 -14.53 2.73
N GLY A 285 3.76 -13.92 1.62
CA GLY A 285 4.83 -14.42 0.76
C GLY A 285 4.34 -15.14 -0.49
N ILE A 286 3.04 -15.23 -0.71
CA ILE A 286 2.44 -15.83 -1.92
C ILE A 286 2.14 -14.73 -2.94
N CYS A 287 2.67 -14.83 -4.15
CA CYS A 287 2.41 -13.83 -5.18
C CYS A 287 0.93 -13.85 -5.59
N PRO A 288 0.19 -12.73 -5.48
CA PRO A 288 -1.27 -12.73 -5.64
C PRO A 288 -1.74 -13.07 -7.05
N ILE A 289 -0.93 -12.74 -8.07
CA ILE A 289 -1.30 -12.95 -9.49
C ILE A 289 -0.75 -14.25 -10.08
N THR A 290 0.03 -15.03 -9.33
CA THR A 290 0.54 -16.34 -9.78
C THR A 290 0.17 -17.49 -8.86
N GLY A 291 -0.07 -17.22 -7.57
CA GLY A 291 -0.25 -18.23 -6.52
C GLY A 291 1.05 -18.91 -6.09
N GLU A 292 2.19 -18.48 -6.60
CA GLU A 292 3.50 -19.05 -6.23
C GLU A 292 3.90 -18.60 -4.82
N GLN A 293 4.33 -19.53 -3.97
CA GLN A 293 4.94 -19.21 -2.68
C GLN A 293 6.39 -18.77 -2.91
N VAL A 294 6.66 -17.47 -2.74
CA VAL A 294 7.96 -16.85 -3.04
C VAL A 294 8.81 -16.68 -1.79
N LEU A 295 8.19 -16.45 -0.63
CA LEU A 295 8.86 -16.22 0.65
C LEU A 295 8.19 -17.05 1.76
N SER A 296 8.95 -17.31 2.83
CA SER A 296 8.39 -17.91 4.04
C SER A 296 7.55 -16.89 4.81
N ALA A 297 6.49 -17.35 5.47
CA ALA A 297 5.63 -16.49 6.28
C ALA A 297 6.41 -15.82 7.44
N GLU A 298 7.43 -16.50 7.97
CA GLU A 298 8.36 -15.95 8.96
C GLU A 298 9.12 -14.74 8.43
N ALA A 299 9.73 -14.85 7.24
CA ALA A 299 10.44 -13.76 6.61
C ALA A 299 9.52 -12.55 6.40
N VAL A 300 8.32 -12.78 5.86
CA VAL A 300 7.34 -11.72 5.61
C VAL A 300 6.93 -11.02 6.91
N ARG A 301 6.59 -11.76 7.96
CA ARG A 301 6.23 -11.19 9.27
C ARG A 301 7.33 -10.26 9.78
N ASN A 302 8.57 -10.74 9.79
CA ASN A 302 9.69 -9.96 10.33
C ASN A 302 9.96 -8.71 9.49
N THR A 303 9.89 -8.84 8.16
CA THR A 303 10.06 -7.71 7.23
C THR A 303 9.01 -6.64 7.47
N LEU A 304 7.73 -7.02 7.62
CA LEU A 304 6.65 -6.07 7.89
C LEU A 304 6.83 -5.38 9.25
N SER A 305 7.28 -6.10 10.28
CA SER A 305 7.59 -5.50 11.59
C SER A 305 8.69 -4.43 11.47
N LEU A 306 9.77 -4.71 10.74
CA LEU A 306 10.88 -3.77 10.58
C LEU A 306 10.55 -2.61 9.63
N MET A 307 9.72 -2.85 8.61
CA MET A 307 9.19 -1.76 7.77
C MET A 307 8.34 -0.80 8.60
N HIS A 308 7.54 -1.32 9.53
CA HIS A 308 6.71 -0.50 10.41
C HIS A 308 7.55 0.43 11.31
N SER A 309 8.59 -0.09 11.98
CA SER A 309 9.38 0.71 12.93
C SER A 309 10.55 1.48 12.30
N CYS A 310 11.08 1.05 11.15
CA CYS A 310 12.37 1.52 10.63
C CYS A 310 12.34 1.94 9.14
N GLY A 311 11.20 1.89 8.45
CA GLY A 311 11.19 1.94 6.99
C GLY A 311 11.19 3.33 6.33
N MET A 312 10.84 4.40 7.04
CA MET A 312 10.63 5.75 6.50
C MET A 312 11.69 6.76 6.97
N TYR A 313 12.94 6.32 7.09
CA TYR A 313 14.07 7.11 7.60
C TYR A 313 13.77 7.69 9.00
N ASP A 314 14.16 8.93 9.28
CA ASP A 314 13.87 9.59 10.57
C ASP A 314 12.37 9.84 10.78
N PHE A 315 11.55 9.72 9.73
CA PHE A 315 10.09 9.82 9.81
C PHE A 315 9.41 8.52 10.25
N SER A 316 10.16 7.40 10.41
CA SER A 316 9.58 6.07 10.72
C SER A 316 8.68 6.08 11.96
N GLY A 317 9.11 6.71 13.06
CA GLY A 317 8.31 6.78 14.29
C GLY A 317 7.00 7.57 14.11
N GLN A 318 7.06 8.72 13.43
CA GLN A 318 5.88 9.54 13.15
C GLN A 318 4.94 8.85 12.15
N PHE A 319 5.49 8.18 11.14
CA PHE A 319 4.72 7.41 10.17
C PHE A 319 4.01 6.22 10.84
N ALA A 320 4.72 5.47 11.68
CA ALA A 320 4.14 4.38 12.46
C ALA A 320 3.01 4.88 13.38
N PHE A 321 3.17 6.04 14.00
CA PHE A 321 2.17 6.63 14.89
C PHE A 321 0.94 7.17 14.15
N HIS A 322 1.13 7.90 13.05
CA HIS A 322 0.02 8.56 12.34
C HIS A 322 -0.64 7.71 11.26
N VAL A 323 0.12 6.86 10.58
CA VAL A 323 -0.37 6.02 9.47
C VAL A 323 -0.51 4.57 9.88
N GLY A 324 0.39 4.04 10.71
CA GLY A 324 0.27 2.68 11.27
C GLY A 324 0.53 1.54 10.29
N LEU A 325 1.00 1.82 9.06
CA LEU A 325 1.24 0.80 8.03
C LEU A 325 2.73 0.50 7.84
N PRO A 326 3.12 -0.75 7.53
CA PRO A 326 4.47 -1.05 7.07
C PRO A 326 4.76 -0.37 5.73
N ALA A 327 5.81 0.44 5.68
CA ALA A 327 6.24 1.10 4.45
C ALA A 327 7.76 1.20 4.35
N LYS A 328 8.28 1.35 3.14
CA LYS A 328 9.68 1.72 2.89
C LYS A 328 9.75 2.79 1.81
N SER A 329 10.48 3.87 2.09
CA SER A 329 10.78 4.88 1.07
C SER A 329 12.17 4.70 0.45
N GLY A 330 12.31 5.13 -0.80
CA GLY A 330 13.55 5.21 -1.55
C GLY A 330 13.79 6.62 -2.09
N VAL A 331 15.06 7.01 -2.19
CA VAL A 331 15.46 8.36 -2.67
C VAL A 331 15.10 8.63 -4.14
N SER A 332 14.64 7.62 -4.87
CA SER A 332 14.04 7.80 -6.20
C SER A 332 12.63 8.43 -6.16
N GLY A 333 12.07 8.64 -4.96
CA GLY A 333 10.69 9.09 -4.77
C GLY A 333 9.68 7.95 -4.63
N ALA A 334 10.16 6.71 -4.53
CA ALA A 334 9.33 5.53 -4.34
C ALA A 334 8.90 5.38 -2.88
N VAL A 335 7.68 4.89 -2.68
CA VAL A 335 7.14 4.45 -1.40
C VAL A 335 6.44 3.10 -1.61
N LEU A 336 7.08 2.04 -1.11
CA LEU A 336 6.53 0.69 -1.05
C LEU A 336 5.68 0.59 0.23
N LEU A 337 4.36 0.44 0.10
CA LEU A 337 3.41 0.39 1.21
C LEU A 337 2.70 -0.97 1.23
N VAL A 338 2.58 -1.56 2.40
CA VAL A 338 1.88 -2.84 2.58
C VAL A 338 0.70 -2.67 3.54
N VAL A 339 -0.46 -3.16 3.15
CA VAL A 339 -1.60 -3.39 4.04
C VAL A 339 -1.74 -4.90 4.23
N PRO A 340 -1.25 -5.45 5.36
CA PRO A 340 -1.24 -6.89 5.58
C PRO A 340 -2.62 -7.51 5.37
N ASN A 341 -2.67 -8.64 4.66
CA ASN A 341 -3.87 -9.41 4.31
C ASN A 341 -4.86 -8.70 3.37
N ILE A 342 -4.57 -7.49 2.88
CA ILE A 342 -5.50 -6.73 2.02
C ILE A 342 -4.85 -6.42 0.67
N MET A 343 -3.79 -5.62 0.65
CA MET A 343 -3.17 -5.16 -0.59
C MET A 343 -1.76 -4.60 -0.42
N GLY A 344 -1.00 -4.58 -1.51
CA GLY A 344 0.21 -3.79 -1.68
C GLY A 344 -0.05 -2.54 -2.50
N VAL A 345 0.69 -1.47 -2.21
CA VAL A 345 0.62 -0.20 -2.93
C VAL A 345 2.04 0.29 -3.22
N MET A 346 2.26 0.80 -4.42
CA MET A 346 3.47 1.53 -4.80
C MET A 346 3.07 2.94 -5.22
N CYS A 347 3.63 3.93 -4.52
CA CYS A 347 3.53 5.34 -4.88
C CYS A 347 4.89 5.82 -5.38
N TRP A 348 4.89 6.67 -6.40
CA TRP A 348 6.13 7.23 -6.93
C TRP A 348 5.98 8.70 -7.31
N SER A 349 6.68 9.58 -6.59
CA SER A 349 6.92 10.96 -6.98
C SER A 349 8.36 11.35 -6.63
N PRO A 350 9.20 11.74 -7.62
CA PRO A 350 10.62 12.04 -7.42
C PRO A 350 10.92 13.16 -6.41
N ALA A 351 9.98 14.07 -6.17
CA ALA A 351 10.18 15.19 -5.26
C ALA A 351 10.16 14.73 -3.78
N LEU A 352 11.28 14.88 -3.10
CA LEU A 352 11.48 14.46 -1.72
C LEU A 352 11.31 15.61 -0.72
N ASP A 353 10.90 15.27 0.50
CA ASP A 353 10.95 16.13 1.67
C ASP A 353 12.39 16.29 2.20
N ARG A 354 12.54 16.94 3.36
CA ARG A 354 13.85 17.18 3.98
C ARG A 354 14.51 15.94 4.57
N VAL A 355 13.75 14.87 4.77
CA VAL A 355 14.20 13.61 5.41
C VAL A 355 14.49 12.54 4.34
N GLY A 356 14.02 12.74 3.11
CA GLY A 356 14.26 11.87 1.96
C GLY A 356 13.04 11.06 1.52
N ASN A 357 11.85 11.33 2.07
CA ASN A 357 10.62 10.65 1.68
C ASN A 357 9.88 11.42 0.57
N SER A 358 9.15 10.70 -0.29
CA SER A 358 8.32 11.31 -1.34
C SER A 358 7.17 12.14 -0.73
N ILE A 359 7.06 13.42 -1.09
CA ILE A 359 6.02 14.30 -0.53
C ILE A 359 4.63 13.79 -0.87
N ARG A 360 4.35 13.57 -2.16
CA ARG A 360 3.04 13.08 -2.60
C ARG A 360 2.76 11.68 -2.06
N GLY A 361 3.78 10.81 -2.00
CA GLY A 361 3.69 9.48 -1.41
C GLY A 361 3.25 9.51 0.06
N ILE A 362 3.88 10.35 0.89
CA ILE A 362 3.52 10.49 2.30
C ILE A 362 2.11 11.07 2.46
N HIS A 363 1.77 12.13 1.73
CA HIS A 363 0.42 12.71 1.81
C HIS A 363 -0.66 11.72 1.38
N PHE A 364 -0.38 10.87 0.37
CA PHE A 364 -1.30 9.83 -0.07
C PHE A 364 -1.53 8.80 1.04
N CYS A 365 -0.45 8.38 1.73
CA CYS A 365 -0.52 7.45 2.85
C CYS A 365 -1.23 8.05 4.08
N GLN A 366 -1.02 9.34 4.38
CA GLN A 366 -1.70 10.01 5.48
C GLN A 366 -3.19 10.18 5.22
N ASN A 367 -3.58 10.60 4.01
CA ASN A 367 -4.98 10.74 3.61
C ASN A 367 -5.71 9.40 3.55
N LYS A 368 -4.98 8.27 3.43
CA LYS A 368 -5.56 6.94 3.50
C LYS A 368 -6.17 6.61 4.86
N SER A 369 -5.58 7.07 5.97
CA SER A 369 -6.17 6.91 7.30
C SER A 369 -7.55 7.55 7.40
N VAL A 370 -7.72 8.71 6.75
CA VAL A 370 -9.01 9.38 6.57
C VAL A 370 -9.94 8.49 5.76
N VAL A 371 -9.47 7.95 4.63
CA VAL A 371 -10.28 7.10 3.76
C VAL A 371 -10.72 5.79 4.42
N ASP A 372 -9.84 5.09 5.11
CA ASP A 372 -10.18 3.84 5.81
C ASP A 372 -11.17 4.12 6.94
N LEU A 373 -11.01 5.26 7.64
CA LEU A 373 -11.94 5.76 8.63
C LEU A 373 -13.32 6.09 8.01
N MET A 374 -13.35 6.83 6.90
CA MET A 374 -14.59 7.19 6.21
C MET A 374 -15.28 5.97 5.61
N PHE A 375 -14.53 5.02 5.06
CA PHE A 375 -15.07 3.80 4.47
C PHE A 375 -15.65 2.88 5.55
N ALA A 376 -14.98 2.74 6.69
CA ALA A 376 -15.51 2.01 7.83
C ALA A 376 -16.78 2.67 8.38
N ALA A 377 -16.85 4.00 8.38
CA ALA A 377 -18.06 4.75 8.74
C ALA A 377 -19.20 4.56 7.72
N TYR A 378 -18.88 4.61 6.43
CA TYR A 378 -19.81 4.42 5.31
C TYR A 378 -20.39 3.00 5.23
N SER A 379 -19.57 1.98 5.49
CA SER A 379 -19.99 0.57 5.44
C SER A 379 -20.66 0.07 6.73
N GLY A 380 -20.65 0.89 7.78
CA GLY A 380 -21.13 0.49 9.10
C GLY A 380 -20.25 -0.53 9.82
N ASP A 381 -19.00 -0.73 9.39
CA ASP A 381 -18.08 -1.69 10.02
C ASP A 381 -17.48 -1.12 11.32
N VAL A 382 -18.24 -1.29 12.40
CA VAL A 382 -17.81 -0.92 13.77
C VAL A 382 -16.54 -1.68 14.18
N SER A 383 -16.29 -2.88 13.65
CA SER A 383 -15.07 -3.63 13.98
C SER A 383 -13.84 -2.99 13.36
N ALA A 384 -13.94 -2.51 12.11
CA ALA A 384 -12.90 -1.70 11.49
C ALA A 384 -12.69 -0.38 12.25
N LEU A 385 -13.75 0.33 12.61
CA LEU A 385 -13.64 1.56 13.41
C LEU A 385 -13.00 1.31 14.78
N ARG A 386 -13.31 0.19 15.44
CA ARG A 386 -12.64 -0.21 16.69
C ARG A 386 -11.15 -0.43 16.49
N ARG A 387 -10.76 -1.13 15.41
CA ARG A 387 -9.34 -1.32 15.07
C ARG A 387 -8.64 0.01 14.81
N ILE A 388 -9.27 0.90 14.05
CA ILE A 388 -8.75 2.23 13.70
C ILE A 388 -8.59 3.10 14.97
N ALA A 389 -9.59 3.11 15.85
CA ALA A 389 -9.52 3.83 17.12
C ALA A 389 -8.44 3.27 18.07
N LEU A 390 -8.29 1.94 18.11
CA LEU A 390 -7.23 1.28 18.89
C LEU A 390 -5.83 1.56 18.35
N SER A 391 -5.69 1.82 17.04
CA SER A 391 -4.45 2.28 16.43
C SER A 391 -4.14 3.77 16.66
N ALA A 392 -4.86 4.44 17.56
CA ALA A 392 -4.68 5.86 17.92
C ALA A 392 -4.83 6.85 16.75
N VAL A 393 -5.55 6.46 15.69
CA VAL A 393 -5.89 7.37 14.59
C VAL A 393 -6.85 8.44 15.12
N ASN A 394 -6.63 9.69 14.72
CA ASN A 394 -7.54 10.78 15.08
C ASN A 394 -8.89 10.56 14.38
N MET A 395 -9.94 10.31 15.17
CA MET A 395 -11.29 10.03 14.67
C MET A 395 -12.02 11.30 14.17
N GLU A 396 -11.41 12.48 14.36
CA GLU A 396 -11.91 13.77 13.84
C GLU A 396 -11.31 14.17 12.49
N LEU A 397 -10.52 13.29 11.87
CA LEU A 397 -10.04 13.50 10.51
C LEU A 397 -11.22 13.72 9.55
N THR A 398 -11.05 14.66 8.62
CA THR A 398 -12.10 15.06 7.67
C THR A 398 -11.75 14.68 6.24
N ASP A 399 -12.76 14.32 5.44
CA ASP A 399 -12.63 14.09 4.00
C ASP A 399 -12.54 15.41 3.20
N TYR A 400 -12.62 15.32 1.87
CA TYR A 400 -12.55 16.48 0.98
C TYR A 400 -13.70 17.47 1.17
N ASP A 401 -14.88 17.01 1.58
CA ASP A 401 -16.03 17.85 1.86
C ASP A 401 -16.01 18.36 3.31
N THR A 402 -14.85 18.28 3.98
CA THR A 402 -14.69 18.60 5.40
C THR A 402 -15.62 17.79 6.31
N ARG A 403 -16.08 16.63 5.84
CA ARG A 403 -16.94 15.72 6.60
C ARG A 403 -16.08 14.80 7.46
N THR A 404 -16.42 14.70 8.73
CA THR A 404 -15.88 13.68 9.63
C THR A 404 -16.54 12.32 9.39
N ALA A 405 -15.98 11.25 9.95
CA ALA A 405 -16.64 9.93 9.98
C ALA A 405 -18.06 9.99 10.56
N LEU A 406 -18.32 10.93 11.46
CA LEU A 406 -19.64 11.12 12.05
C LEU A 406 -20.67 11.63 11.04
N HIS A 407 -20.29 12.53 10.11
CA HIS A 407 -21.18 12.97 9.02
C HIS A 407 -21.56 11.80 8.14
N VAL A 408 -20.56 11.03 7.68
CA VAL A 408 -20.76 9.88 6.78
C VAL A 408 -21.65 8.81 7.43
N ALA A 409 -21.34 8.42 8.68
CA ALA A 409 -22.17 7.46 9.42
C ALA A 409 -23.61 7.94 9.65
N SER A 410 -23.79 9.26 9.77
CA SER A 410 -25.10 9.86 10.01
C SER A 410 -25.95 9.94 8.75
N ALA A 411 -25.33 10.26 7.61
CA ALA A 411 -25.96 10.25 6.31
C ALA A 411 -26.41 8.86 5.84
N GLU A 412 -25.65 7.80 6.18
CA GLU A 412 -26.00 6.41 5.84
C GLU A 412 -26.93 5.74 6.88
N GLY A 413 -27.15 6.38 8.03
CA GLY A 413 -28.06 5.88 9.07
C GLY A 413 -27.50 4.74 9.93
N HIS A 414 -26.17 4.57 10.00
CA HIS A 414 -25.54 3.49 10.77
C HIS A 414 -25.48 3.80 12.28
N LEU A 415 -26.54 3.42 13.00
CA LEU A 415 -26.73 3.73 14.42
C LEU A 415 -25.56 3.27 15.32
N ASP A 416 -25.04 2.05 15.13
CA ASP A 416 -23.98 1.51 15.98
C ASP A 416 -22.64 2.22 15.76
N THR A 417 -22.37 2.60 14.51
CA THR A 417 -21.23 3.42 14.09
C THR A 417 -21.30 4.81 14.73
N VAL A 418 -22.47 5.47 14.66
CA VAL A 418 -22.70 6.78 15.30
C VAL A 418 -22.53 6.68 16.81
N LYS A 419 -23.09 5.64 17.46
CA LYS A 419 -22.90 5.41 18.90
C LYS A 419 -21.43 5.21 19.25
N PHE A 420 -20.68 4.44 18.45
CA PHE A 420 -19.26 4.25 18.66
C PHE A 420 -18.47 5.57 18.58
N LEU A 421 -18.68 6.34 17.50
CA LEU A 421 -17.99 7.62 17.28
C LEU A 421 -18.32 8.67 18.36
N THR A 422 -19.57 8.72 18.82
CA THR A 422 -20.01 9.69 19.85
C THR A 422 -19.66 9.25 21.27
N HIS A 423 -20.01 8.03 21.67
CA HIS A 423 -19.88 7.59 23.06
C HIS A 423 -18.45 7.15 23.39
N THR A 424 -17.76 6.51 22.43
CA THR A 424 -16.41 5.95 22.64
C THR A 424 -15.33 6.93 22.21
N CYS A 425 -15.41 7.44 20.97
CA CYS A 425 -14.36 8.28 20.38
C CYS A 425 -14.51 9.78 20.69
N LYS A 426 -15.66 10.20 21.21
CA LYS A 426 -15.96 11.61 21.58
C LYS A 426 -15.79 12.61 20.44
N VAL A 427 -16.08 12.20 19.20
CA VAL A 427 -15.99 13.07 18.02
C VAL A 427 -16.95 14.26 18.15
N ASN A 428 -16.50 15.46 17.76
CA ASN A 428 -17.29 16.69 17.81
C ASN A 428 -18.59 16.58 16.95
N PRO A 429 -19.79 16.69 17.56
CA PRO A 429 -21.05 16.60 16.84
C PRO A 429 -21.49 17.92 16.17
N ASN A 430 -20.75 19.01 16.40
CA ASN A 430 -21.03 20.34 15.85
C ASN A 430 -20.02 20.72 14.75
N ALA A 431 -19.17 19.77 14.32
CA ALA A 431 -18.34 19.96 13.15
C ALA A 431 -19.23 20.27 11.93
N LYS A 432 -18.79 21.22 11.11
CA LYS A 432 -19.49 21.59 9.88
C LYS A 432 -18.73 21.10 8.68
N ASP A 433 -19.46 20.56 7.72
CA ASP A 433 -18.94 20.22 6.41
C ASP A 433 -18.82 21.45 5.49
N ARG A 434 -18.49 21.20 4.22
CA ARG A 434 -18.26 22.24 3.20
C ARG A 434 -19.53 23.02 2.87
N TRP A 435 -20.70 22.41 3.07
CA TRP A 435 -22.00 23.02 2.83
C TRP A 435 -22.57 23.69 4.08
N GLY A 436 -21.85 23.62 5.20
CA GLY A 436 -22.25 24.18 6.48
C GLY A 436 -23.20 23.29 7.27
N ASN A 437 -23.43 22.06 6.81
CA ASN A 437 -24.26 21.06 7.47
C ASN A 437 -23.48 20.39 8.59
N THR A 438 -24.19 20.03 9.66
CA THR A 438 -23.68 19.20 10.75
C THR A 438 -24.08 17.74 10.53
N PRO A 439 -23.50 16.78 11.27
CA PRO A 439 -23.94 15.37 11.21
C PRO A 439 -25.43 15.20 11.53
N LEU A 440 -26.00 16.09 12.36
CA LEU A 440 -27.43 16.08 12.67
C LEU A 440 -28.27 16.50 11.45
N ASP A 441 -27.82 17.52 10.72
CA ASP A 441 -28.49 18.00 9.52
C ASP A 441 -28.48 16.91 8.44
N ASP A 442 -27.35 16.20 8.27
CA ASP A 442 -27.24 15.04 7.38
C ASP A 442 -28.24 13.94 7.77
N ALA A 443 -28.30 13.55 9.05
CA ALA A 443 -29.24 12.54 9.52
C ALA A 443 -30.70 12.93 9.30
N MET A 444 -31.03 14.23 9.44
CA MET A 444 -32.38 14.75 9.15
C MET A 444 -32.68 14.78 7.65
N GLN A 445 -31.72 15.21 6.82
CA GLN A 445 -31.85 15.29 5.37
C GLN A 445 -32.13 13.92 4.76
N PHE A 446 -31.47 12.87 5.24
CA PHE A 446 -31.66 11.49 4.76
C PHE A 446 -32.74 10.70 5.54
N GLY A 447 -33.39 11.31 6.55
CA GLY A 447 -34.56 10.75 7.23
C GLY A 447 -34.26 9.66 8.29
N HIS A 448 -33.06 9.66 8.87
CA HIS A 448 -32.62 8.65 9.84
C HIS A 448 -32.99 9.00 11.29
N ASN A 449 -34.27 8.89 11.62
CA ASN A 449 -34.84 9.26 12.93
C ASN A 449 -34.13 8.65 14.16
N ALA A 450 -33.60 7.42 14.05
CA ALA A 450 -32.88 6.77 15.15
C ALA A 450 -31.52 7.44 15.43
N VAL A 451 -30.81 7.85 14.38
CA VAL A 451 -29.54 8.58 14.47
C VAL A 451 -29.77 10.00 14.98
N VAL A 452 -30.82 10.67 14.49
CA VAL A 452 -31.21 12.01 14.93
C VAL A 452 -31.38 12.07 16.46
N LYS A 453 -32.09 11.12 17.06
CA LYS A 453 -32.26 11.06 18.52
C LYS A 453 -30.93 10.97 19.27
N VAL A 454 -30.04 10.07 18.82
CA VAL A 454 -28.72 9.88 19.45
C VAL A 454 -27.86 11.14 19.32
N LEU A 455 -27.87 11.79 18.15
CA LEU A 455 -27.11 13.02 17.93
C LEU A 455 -27.64 14.20 18.73
N GLN A 456 -28.97 14.36 18.86
CA GLN A 456 -29.59 15.40 19.69
C GLN A 456 -29.23 15.24 21.17
N GLU A 457 -29.34 14.00 21.69
CA GLU A 457 -28.92 13.67 23.05
C GLU A 457 -27.43 13.99 23.25
N TYR A 458 -26.58 13.56 22.32
CA TYR A 458 -25.14 13.78 22.42
C TYR A 458 -24.73 15.26 22.28
N GLN A 459 -25.38 16.04 21.42
CA GLN A 459 -25.16 17.49 21.31
C GLN A 459 -25.49 18.20 22.63
N SER A 460 -26.59 17.85 23.29
CA SER A 460 -26.94 18.43 24.60
C SER A 460 -25.82 18.20 25.63
N ILE A 461 -25.30 16.97 25.70
CA ILE A 461 -24.21 16.59 26.61
C ILE A 461 -22.91 17.32 26.24
N TYR A 462 -22.55 17.34 24.95
CA TYR A 462 -21.31 17.93 24.46
C TYR A 462 -21.22 19.43 24.76
N THR A 463 -22.34 20.15 24.63
CA THR A 463 -22.44 21.59 24.93
C THR A 463 -22.23 21.89 26.41
N HIS A 464 -22.66 20.99 27.31
CA HIS A 464 -22.44 21.15 28.75
C HIS A 464 -20.99 20.91 29.19
N THR A 465 -20.19 20.17 28.42
CA THR A 465 -18.76 19.91 28.70
C THR A 465 -17.82 21.06 28.32
N LEU A 466 -18.24 21.96 27.43
CA LEU A 466 -17.45 23.12 26.97
C LEU A 466 -17.75 24.43 27.71
N MET A 467 -18.75 24.43 28.60
CA MET A 467 -19.11 25.60 29.42
C MET A 467 -18.11 25.76 30.57
N PRO A 468 -17.48 26.94 30.74
CA PRO A 468 -16.69 27.25 31.95
C PRO A 468 -17.53 26.99 33.21
N GLU A 469 -16.93 26.45 34.27
CA GLU A 469 -17.64 26.07 35.51
C GLU A 469 -18.53 27.21 36.07
N GLU A 470 -18.13 28.46 35.89
CA GLU A 470 -18.86 29.65 36.32
C GLU A 470 -20.26 29.79 35.69
N LEU A 471 -20.44 29.32 34.45
CA LEU A 471 -21.72 29.38 33.72
C LEU A 471 -22.66 28.20 34.04
N ARG A 472 -22.13 27.08 34.57
CA ARG A 472 -22.93 25.93 35.00
C ARG A 472 -23.75 26.23 36.26
N LEU A 473 -23.22 27.05 37.17
CA LEU A 473 -23.89 27.42 38.42
C LEU A 473 -25.02 28.44 38.23
N LEU A 474 -24.93 29.29 37.21
CA LEU A 474 -25.89 30.37 36.95
C LEU A 474 -27.22 29.91 36.32
N LEU A 475 -27.27 28.70 35.76
CA LEU A 475 -28.48 28.11 35.15
C LEU A 475 -29.19 27.09 36.05
N MET A 476 -28.68 26.88 37.27
CA MET A 476 -29.30 26.02 38.31
C MET A 476 -30.10 26.80 39.37
N VAL A 477 -30.30 28.11 39.17
CA VAL A 477 -31.21 28.99 39.94
C VAL A 477 -32.32 29.42 39.01
#